data_AF-N1UM65-F1
#
_entry.id   AF-N1UM65-F1
#
_cell.length_a   1.000
_cell.length_b   1.000
_cell.length_c   1.000
_cell.angle_alpha   90.00
_cell.angle_beta   90.00
_cell.angle_gamma   90.00
#
_symmetry.space_group_name_H-M   'P 1'
#
loop_
_entity.id
_entity.type
_entity.pdbx_description
1 polymer ?
#
loop_
_entity_poly.entity_id
_entity_poly.type
_entity_poly.pdbx_seq_one_letter_code
_entity_poly.pdbx_strand_id
1 'polypeptide(L)'
;MAHATVYFPGDSIFNESYASFVEEEGTFHFLESIEGKDSPIKKEILLKKEESQKLKKLLVFTAGKLRALYDSDLNDERKLEDKKRILEEFKNSLLVSKKEFKTIRIEKLASKNWNNEDFVGYLRYHSGSSFFYKEFDKADRNFLKFQERMKSLIDLSNEERKKLLLSNHE
;
A
#
# COMPACT_ATOMS: atom_id res chain seq x y z
N MET A 1 3.51 20.00 1.85
CA MET A 1 4.76 20.51 1.24
C MET A 1 5.32 19.64 0.10
N ALA A 2 4.95 18.36 -0.04
CA ALA A 2 5.48 17.48 -1.10
C ALA A 2 5.18 17.98 -2.54
N HIS A 3 3.97 18.48 -2.81
CA HIS A 3 3.59 19.00 -4.14
C HIS A 3 4.37 20.24 -4.59
N ALA A 4 5.03 20.95 -3.67
CA ALA A 4 5.91 22.06 -4.04
C ALA A 4 7.26 21.58 -4.63
N THR A 5 7.61 20.32 -4.39
CA THR A 5 8.91 19.74 -4.80
C THR A 5 8.78 18.87 -6.05
N VAL A 6 7.75 18.02 -6.12
CA VAL A 6 7.43 17.19 -7.28
C VAL A 6 5.92 17.18 -7.45
N TYR A 7 5.47 17.57 -8.64
CA TYR A 7 4.06 17.57 -9.01
C TYR A 7 3.93 17.41 -10.52
N PHE A 8 3.12 16.45 -10.95
CA PHE A 8 2.81 16.21 -12.36
C PHE A 8 1.35 16.53 -12.64
N PRO A 9 1.03 17.60 -13.40
CA PRO A 9 -0.35 17.98 -13.71
C PRO A 9 -1.15 16.82 -14.32
N GLY A 10 -2.34 16.57 -13.78
CA GLY A 10 -3.23 15.49 -14.25
C GLY A 10 -2.86 14.08 -13.78
N ASP A 11 -1.76 13.90 -13.03
CA ASP A 11 -1.32 12.60 -12.50
C ASP A 11 -1.62 12.46 -10.99
N SER A 12 -2.91 12.43 -10.66
CA SER A 12 -3.35 12.38 -9.25
C SER A 12 -2.82 11.16 -8.50
N ILE A 13 -2.76 9.99 -9.15
CA ILE A 13 -2.28 8.76 -8.49
C ILE A 13 -0.81 8.91 -8.09
N PHE A 14 0.05 9.40 -8.98
CA PHE A 14 1.45 9.63 -8.66
C PHE A 14 1.61 10.69 -7.57
N ASN A 15 0.96 11.84 -7.72
CA ASN A 15 1.11 12.97 -6.81
C ASN A 15 0.70 12.61 -5.37
N GLU A 16 -0.45 11.96 -5.19
CA GLU A 16 -0.92 11.54 -3.87
C GLU A 16 0.00 10.46 -3.27
N SER A 17 0.41 9.47 -4.09
CA SER A 17 1.30 8.40 -3.61
C SER A 17 2.68 8.92 -3.21
N TYR A 18 3.23 9.88 -3.96
CA TYR A 18 4.49 10.56 -3.63
C TYR A 18 4.35 11.39 -2.34
N ALA A 19 3.26 12.14 -2.20
CA ALA A 19 3.01 12.95 -1.01
C ALA A 19 2.90 12.09 0.25
N SER A 20 2.13 11.01 0.20
CA SER A 20 2.02 10.04 1.30
C SER A 20 3.37 9.42 1.66
N PHE A 21 4.19 9.06 0.67
CA PHE A 21 5.53 8.51 0.91
C PHE A 21 6.45 9.51 1.62
N VAL A 22 6.51 10.75 1.14
CA VAL A 22 7.37 11.80 1.73
C VAL A 22 6.90 12.16 3.13
N GLU A 23 5.59 12.17 3.39
CA GLU A 23 5.03 12.38 4.72
C GLU A 23 5.46 11.28 5.69
N GLU A 24 5.36 10.01 5.28
CA GLU A 24 5.72 8.87 6.12
C GLU A 24 7.22 8.85 6.46
N GLU A 25 8.09 8.91 5.45
CA GLU A 25 9.55 8.87 5.66
C GLU A 25 10.09 10.17 6.27
N GLY A 26 9.48 11.31 5.94
CA GLY A 26 9.85 12.61 6.51
C GLY A 26 9.53 12.66 8.01
N THR A 27 8.37 12.13 8.40
CA THR A 27 8.01 11.98 9.83
C THR A 27 9.01 11.09 10.55
N PHE A 28 9.42 9.98 9.93
CA PHE A 28 10.40 9.06 10.51
C PHE A 28 11.77 9.72 10.71
N HIS A 29 12.29 10.41 9.70
CA HIS A 29 13.56 11.14 9.79
C HIS A 29 13.50 12.25 10.83
N PHE A 30 12.39 12.98 10.91
CA PHE A 30 12.20 14.03 11.92
C PHE A 30 12.20 13.45 13.33
N LEU A 31 11.44 12.37 13.57
CA LEU A 31 11.40 11.70 14.87
C LEU A 31 12.78 11.16 15.28
N GLU A 32 13.54 10.57 14.35
CA GLU A 32 14.91 10.12 14.61
C GLU A 32 15.83 11.30 14.98
N SER A 33 15.64 12.47 14.37
CA SER A 33 16.46 13.65 14.66
C SER A 33 16.23 14.24 16.07
N ILE A 34 15.01 14.10 16.61
CA ILE A 34 14.64 14.68 17.91
C ILE A 34 14.69 13.68 19.07
N GLU A 35 14.39 12.40 18.84
CA GLU A 35 14.33 11.37 19.89
C GLU A 35 15.45 10.31 19.79
N GLY A 36 16.26 10.38 18.72
CA GLY A 36 17.32 9.41 18.46
C GLY A 36 16.82 8.10 17.82
N LYS A 37 17.77 7.24 17.46
CA LYS A 37 17.52 6.03 16.65
C LYS A 37 16.66 4.97 17.33
N ASP A 38 16.57 4.98 18.66
CA ASP A 38 15.95 3.92 19.48
C ASP A 38 14.65 4.33 20.18
N SER A 39 14.05 5.45 19.76
CA SER A 39 12.81 5.98 20.32
C SER A 39 11.69 4.91 20.37
N PRO A 40 10.92 4.85 21.48
CA PRO A 40 9.70 4.05 21.56
C PRO A 40 8.68 4.35 20.46
N ILE A 41 8.52 5.63 20.07
CA ILE A 41 7.59 6.07 19.02
C ILE A 41 8.01 5.48 17.67
N LYS A 42 9.31 5.50 17.37
CA LYS A 42 9.86 4.90 16.16
C LYS A 42 9.57 3.40 16.09
N LYS A 43 9.70 2.69 17.21
CA LYS A 43 9.38 1.25 17.29
C LYS A 43 7.90 0.98 17.01
N GLU A 44 7.00 1.82 17.52
CA GLU A 44 5.57 1.71 17.26
C GLU A 44 5.22 1.96 15.78
N ILE A 45 5.83 2.98 15.16
CA ILE A 45 5.64 3.29 13.73
C ILE A 45 6.14 2.13 12.86
N LEU A 46 7.34 1.61 13.14
CA LEU A 46 7.91 0.47 12.40
C LEU A 46 7.04 -0.79 12.53
N LEU A 47 6.53 -1.06 13.73
CA LEU A 47 5.61 -2.17 13.98
C LEU A 47 4.31 -2.00 13.18
N LYS A 48 3.71 -0.80 13.19
CA LYS A 48 2.51 -0.50 12.41
C LYS A 48 2.75 -0.64 10.91
N LYS A 49 3.93 -0.24 10.42
CA LYS A 49 4.35 -0.41 9.02
C LYS A 49 4.47 -1.88 8.65
N GLU A 50 5.15 -2.68 9.46
CA GLU A 50 5.28 -4.13 9.27
C GLU A 50 3.90 -4.80 9.22
N GLU A 51 3.03 -4.50 10.18
CA GLU A 51 1.66 -5.01 10.23
C GLU A 51 0.85 -4.57 9.00
N SER A 52 0.99 -3.32 8.56
CA SER A 52 0.32 -2.81 7.36
C SER A 52 0.77 -3.57 6.10
N GLN A 53 2.06 -3.93 5.99
CA GLN A 53 2.55 -4.76 4.89
C GLN A 53 1.99 -6.19 4.92
N LYS A 54 1.89 -6.80 6.11
CA LYS A 54 1.25 -8.12 6.26
C LYS A 54 -0.22 -8.08 5.83
N LEU A 55 -0.96 -7.07 6.29
CA LEU A 55 -2.36 -6.87 5.90
C LEU A 55 -2.50 -6.63 4.38
N LYS A 56 -1.62 -5.81 3.79
CA LYS A 56 -1.58 -5.56 2.35
C LYS A 56 -1.43 -6.86 1.55
N LYS A 57 -0.53 -7.76 1.97
CA LYS A 57 -0.34 -9.05 1.29
C LYS A 57 -1.63 -9.88 1.28
N LEU A 58 -2.34 -9.97 2.41
CA LEU A 58 -3.62 -10.68 2.50
C LEU A 58 -4.70 -10.07 1.59
N LEU A 59 -4.75 -8.74 1.51
CA LEU A 59 -5.70 -8.02 0.66
C LEU A 59 -5.41 -8.21 -0.83
N VAL A 60 -4.14 -8.10 -1.24
CA VAL A 60 -3.70 -8.36 -2.62
C VAL A 60 -4.02 -9.78 -3.04
N PHE A 61 -3.69 -10.76 -2.19
CA PHE A 61 -3.97 -12.16 -2.46
C PHE A 61 -5.48 -12.44 -2.63
N THR A 62 -6.30 -11.92 -1.73
CA THR A 62 -7.76 -12.07 -1.79
C THR A 62 -8.35 -11.38 -3.02
N ALA A 63 -7.86 -10.18 -3.36
CA ALA A 63 -8.29 -9.48 -4.57
C ALA A 63 -7.94 -10.27 -5.84
N GLY A 64 -6.79 -10.93 -5.87
CA GLY A 64 -6.40 -11.84 -6.95
C GLY A 64 -7.39 -13.01 -7.11
N LYS A 65 -7.79 -13.65 -6.00
CA LYS A 65 -8.82 -14.72 -6.01
C LYS A 65 -10.16 -14.20 -6.54
N LEU A 66 -10.60 -13.03 -6.09
CA LEU A 66 -11.85 -12.42 -6.55
C LEU A 66 -11.78 -12.11 -8.05
N ARG A 67 -10.67 -11.55 -8.54
CA ARG A 67 -10.48 -11.29 -9.97
C ARG A 67 -10.59 -12.57 -10.80
N ALA A 68 -9.84 -13.62 -10.43
CA ALA A 68 -9.89 -14.91 -11.11
C ALA A 68 -11.30 -15.53 -11.12
N LEU A 69 -12.07 -15.36 -10.04
CA LEU A 69 -13.46 -15.80 -10.00
C LEU A 69 -14.34 -15.07 -11.02
N TYR A 70 -14.22 -13.75 -11.12
CA TYR A 70 -15.04 -12.99 -12.07
C TYR A 70 -14.60 -13.19 -13.53
N ASP A 71 -13.32 -13.45 -13.76
CA ASP A 71 -12.76 -13.78 -15.08
C ASP A 71 -13.12 -15.21 -15.55
N SER A 72 -13.67 -16.06 -14.68
CA SER A 72 -14.06 -17.43 -15.03
C SER A 72 -15.38 -17.49 -15.83
N ASP A 73 -15.60 -18.61 -16.52
CA ASP A 73 -16.85 -18.91 -17.26
C ASP A 73 -17.99 -19.44 -16.39
N LEU A 74 -17.85 -19.35 -15.05
CA LEU A 74 -18.92 -19.74 -14.13
C LEU A 74 -20.15 -18.85 -14.30
N ASN A 75 -21.33 -19.43 -14.06
CA ASN A 75 -22.56 -18.65 -14.00
C ASN A 75 -22.60 -17.74 -12.75
N ASP A 76 -23.51 -16.77 -12.76
CA ASP A 76 -23.60 -15.75 -11.70
C ASP A 76 -23.91 -16.34 -10.33
N GLU A 77 -24.73 -17.39 -10.26
CA GLU A 77 -25.08 -18.06 -9.00
C GLU A 77 -23.84 -18.68 -8.34
N ARG A 78 -23.01 -19.38 -9.13
CA ARG A 78 -21.76 -19.95 -8.63
C ARG A 78 -20.73 -18.89 -8.30
N LYS A 79 -20.61 -17.83 -9.10
CA LYS A 79 -19.76 -16.68 -8.76
C LYS A 79 -20.19 -16.05 -7.43
N LEU A 80 -21.48 -15.94 -7.14
CA LEU A 80 -21.96 -15.38 -5.88
C LEU A 80 -21.62 -16.27 -4.67
N GLU A 81 -21.78 -17.59 -4.81
CA GLU A 81 -21.42 -18.56 -3.76
C GLU A 81 -19.91 -18.57 -3.48
N ASP A 82 -19.09 -18.65 -4.52
CA ASP A 82 -17.64 -18.64 -4.38
C ASP A 82 -17.11 -17.31 -3.86
N LYS A 83 -17.73 -16.19 -4.23
CA LYS A 83 -17.39 -14.88 -3.64
C LYS A 83 -17.57 -14.91 -2.13
N LYS A 84 -18.71 -15.41 -1.63
CA LYS A 84 -18.96 -15.52 -0.19
C LYS A 84 -17.88 -16.37 0.47
N ARG A 85 -17.54 -17.52 -0.12
CA ARG A 85 -16.49 -18.41 0.39
C ARG A 85 -15.13 -17.70 0.46
N ILE A 86 -14.70 -17.00 -0.61
CA ILE A 86 -13.43 -16.26 -0.64
C ILE A 86 -13.38 -15.18 0.46
N LEU A 87 -14.49 -14.46 0.67
CA LEU A 87 -14.55 -13.42 1.70
C LEU A 87 -14.51 -14.00 3.12
N GLU A 88 -15.14 -15.15 3.36
CA GLU A 88 -15.05 -15.86 4.64
C GLU A 88 -13.64 -16.44 4.86
N GLU A 89 -13.00 -17.01 3.83
CA GLU A 89 -11.59 -17.42 3.90
C GLU A 89 -10.67 -16.26 4.29
N PHE A 90 -10.92 -15.06 3.74
CA PHE A 90 -10.16 -13.86 4.08
C PHE A 90 -10.36 -13.44 5.54
N LYS A 91 -11.61 -13.40 6.04
CA LYS A 91 -11.90 -13.11 7.45
C LYS A 91 -11.25 -14.13 8.39
N ASN A 92 -11.30 -15.41 8.04
CA ASN A 92 -10.63 -16.46 8.81
C ASN A 92 -9.11 -16.29 8.80
N SER A 93 -8.52 -15.92 7.67
CA SER A 93 -7.08 -15.63 7.57
C SER A 93 -6.66 -14.46 8.47
N LEU A 94 -7.49 -13.42 8.57
CA LEU A 94 -7.30 -12.33 9.52
C LEU A 94 -7.31 -12.85 10.97
N LEU A 95 -8.32 -13.63 11.34
CA LEU A 95 -8.44 -14.15 12.71
C LEU A 95 -7.31 -15.10 13.11
N VAL A 96 -6.85 -15.96 12.20
CA VAL A 96 -5.71 -16.87 12.43
C VAL A 96 -4.42 -16.09 12.67
N SER A 97 -4.19 -15.05 11.87
CA SER A 97 -3.00 -14.20 12.00
C SER A 97 -3.10 -13.14 13.10
N LYS A 98 -4.21 -13.06 13.84
CA LYS A 98 -4.48 -12.05 14.88
C LYS A 98 -3.31 -11.81 15.83
N LYS A 99 -2.62 -12.86 16.28
CA LYS A 99 -1.50 -12.75 17.23
C LYS A 99 -0.27 -12.03 16.66
N GLU A 100 -0.17 -11.91 15.34
CA GLU A 100 0.89 -11.21 14.63
C GLU A 100 0.66 -9.70 14.55
N PHE A 101 -0.53 -9.23 14.96
CA PHE A 101 -0.92 -7.83 14.95
C PHE A 101 -1.12 -7.32 16.37
N LYS A 102 -0.36 -6.30 16.73
CA LYS A 102 -0.38 -5.60 18.03
C LYS A 102 -1.00 -4.22 17.90
N THR A 103 -0.84 -3.55 16.75
CA THR A 103 -1.34 -2.19 16.51
C THR A 103 -2.64 -2.19 15.71
N ILE A 104 -2.79 -3.08 14.74
CA ILE A 104 -3.99 -3.20 13.92
C ILE A 104 -5.04 -4.04 14.63
N ARG A 105 -6.27 -3.49 14.77
CA ARG A 105 -7.41 -4.18 15.37
C ARG A 105 -8.04 -5.18 14.42
N ILE A 106 -7.45 -6.37 14.35
CA ILE A 106 -7.84 -7.46 13.45
C ILE A 106 -9.30 -7.89 13.61
N GLU A 107 -9.82 -7.91 14.83
CA GLU A 107 -11.21 -8.32 15.11
C GLU A 107 -12.22 -7.37 14.48
N LYS A 108 -11.89 -6.07 14.46
CA LYS A 108 -12.71 -5.05 13.77
C LYS A 108 -12.68 -5.26 12.25
N LEU A 109 -11.54 -5.67 11.70
CA LEU A 109 -11.43 -5.99 10.28
C LEU A 109 -12.18 -7.29 9.94
N ALA A 110 -12.09 -8.31 10.77
CA ALA A 110 -12.79 -9.58 10.56
C ALA A 110 -14.32 -9.45 10.67
N SER A 111 -14.82 -8.52 11.48
CA SER A 111 -16.27 -8.27 11.62
C SER A 111 -16.85 -7.35 10.54
N LYS A 112 -16.00 -6.69 9.73
CA LYS A 112 -16.46 -5.84 8.62
C LYS A 112 -17.17 -6.68 7.55
N ASN A 113 -18.22 -6.11 6.96
CA ASN A 113 -18.87 -6.67 5.78
C ASN A 113 -18.09 -6.31 4.51
N TRP A 114 -17.07 -7.11 4.19
CA TRP A 114 -16.20 -6.89 3.03
C TRP A 114 -16.94 -7.08 1.70
N ASN A 115 -16.64 -6.22 0.74
CA ASN A 115 -17.11 -6.33 -0.64
C ASN A 115 -15.98 -6.02 -1.64
N ASN A 116 -16.26 -6.13 -2.94
CA ASN A 116 -15.24 -5.92 -3.99
C ASN A 116 -14.65 -4.50 -3.97
N GLU A 117 -15.47 -3.48 -3.66
CA GLU A 117 -15.04 -2.08 -3.65
C GLU A 117 -14.00 -1.82 -2.55
N ASP A 118 -14.11 -2.51 -1.42
CA ASP A 118 -13.12 -2.43 -0.34
C ASP A 118 -11.72 -2.85 -0.83
N PHE A 119 -11.63 -3.93 -1.60
CA PHE A 119 -10.36 -4.39 -2.16
C PHE A 119 -9.85 -3.46 -3.24
N VAL A 120 -10.72 -3.00 -4.14
CA VAL A 120 -10.35 -2.04 -5.21
C VAL A 120 -9.84 -0.73 -4.60
N GLY A 121 -10.55 -0.21 -3.61
CA GLY A 121 -10.15 1.00 -2.89
C GLY A 121 -8.78 0.82 -2.23
N TYR A 122 -8.61 -0.25 -1.45
CA TYR A 122 -7.35 -0.52 -0.77
C TYR A 122 -6.17 -0.65 -1.75
N LEU A 123 -6.36 -1.43 -2.82
CA LEU A 123 -5.33 -1.60 -3.86
C LEU A 123 -4.98 -0.29 -4.55
N ARG A 124 -5.98 0.58 -4.84
CA ARG A 124 -5.73 1.88 -5.47
C ARG A 124 -4.83 2.76 -4.58
N TYR A 125 -5.18 2.91 -3.30
CA TYR A 125 -4.42 3.74 -2.36
C TYR A 125 -3.02 3.19 -2.05
N HIS A 126 -2.80 1.88 -2.17
CA HIS A 126 -1.53 1.25 -1.81
C HIS A 126 -0.71 0.74 -3.01
N SER A 127 -1.16 0.99 -4.23
CA SER A 127 -0.51 0.52 -5.46
C SER A 127 0.82 1.24 -5.77
N GLY A 128 1.03 2.48 -5.31
CA GLY A 128 2.22 3.27 -5.66
C GLY A 128 3.38 3.21 -4.67
N SER A 129 3.18 2.79 -3.41
CA SER A 129 4.19 2.97 -2.35
C SER A 129 5.47 2.17 -2.57
N SER A 130 5.38 0.97 -3.15
CA SER A 130 6.53 0.08 -3.39
C SER A 130 7.60 0.73 -4.27
N PHE A 131 7.17 1.46 -5.32
CA PHE A 131 8.07 2.17 -6.21
C PHE A 131 8.91 3.21 -5.46
N PHE A 132 8.27 4.06 -4.67
CA PHE A 132 8.97 5.11 -3.93
C PHE A 132 9.93 4.54 -2.89
N TYR A 133 9.54 3.48 -2.19
CA TYR A 133 10.44 2.78 -1.26
C TYR A 133 11.69 2.25 -1.96
N LYS A 134 11.54 1.58 -3.11
CA LYS A 134 12.68 1.07 -3.88
C LYS A 134 13.58 2.20 -4.39
N GLU A 135 13.01 3.27 -4.92
CA GLU A 135 13.80 4.42 -5.40
C GLU A 135 14.49 5.17 -4.26
N PHE A 136 13.88 5.22 -3.07
CA PHE A 136 14.50 5.81 -1.89
C PHE A 136 15.64 4.95 -1.35
N ASP A 137 15.50 3.62 -1.33
CA ASP A 137 16.60 2.71 -0.98
C ASP A 137 17.75 2.80 -1.98
N LYS A 138 17.47 2.91 -3.30
CA LYS A 138 18.51 3.19 -4.33
C LYS A 138 19.19 4.55 -4.15
N ALA A 139 18.49 5.50 -3.54
CA ALA A 139 19.03 6.81 -3.21
C ALA A 139 19.78 6.83 -1.86
N ASP A 140 20.15 5.67 -1.31
CA ASP A 140 20.78 5.51 0.01
C ASP A 140 19.95 6.17 1.14
N ARG A 141 18.62 6.20 0.98
CA ARG A 141 17.68 6.92 1.86
C ARG A 141 18.00 8.41 2.04
N ASN A 142 18.61 9.01 1.01
CA ASN A 142 18.89 10.42 0.96
C ASN A 142 17.76 11.15 0.23
N PHE A 143 17.04 12.02 0.95
CA PHE A 143 15.92 12.78 0.39
C PHE A 143 16.29 13.66 -0.80
N LEU A 144 17.51 14.23 -0.84
CA LEU A 144 17.94 15.08 -1.97
C LEU A 144 18.09 14.24 -3.24
N LYS A 145 18.85 13.13 -3.16
CA LYS A 145 19.04 12.19 -4.28
C LYS A 145 17.70 11.63 -4.77
N PHE A 146 16.82 11.27 -3.84
CA PHE A 146 15.49 10.75 -4.16
C PHE A 146 14.62 11.80 -4.87
N GLN A 147 14.62 13.04 -4.40
CA GLN A 147 13.86 14.13 -5.03
C GLN A 147 14.38 14.43 -6.43
N GLU A 148 15.69 14.42 -6.66
CA GLU A 148 16.29 14.54 -8.00
C GLU A 148 15.80 13.42 -8.92
N ARG A 149 15.79 12.18 -8.43
CA ARG A 149 15.27 11.02 -9.16
C ARG A 149 13.79 11.14 -9.48
N MET A 150 12.98 11.69 -8.57
CA MET A 150 11.55 11.90 -8.82
C MET A 150 11.31 13.04 -9.82
N LYS A 151 12.09 14.12 -9.76
CA LYS A 151 12.04 15.23 -10.72
C LYS A 151 12.40 14.79 -12.14
N SER A 152 13.34 13.85 -12.29
CA SER A 152 13.73 13.33 -13.62
C SER A 152 12.63 12.51 -14.31
N LEU A 153 11.51 12.21 -13.62
CA LEU A 153 10.35 11.55 -14.22
C LEU A 153 9.44 12.52 -14.99
N ILE A 154 9.79 13.81 -15.09
CA ILE A 154 8.96 14.83 -15.74
C ILE A 154 8.71 14.55 -17.23
N ASP A 155 9.69 13.98 -17.92
CA ASP A 155 9.62 13.69 -19.36
C ASP A 155 8.73 12.47 -19.68
N LEU A 156 8.35 11.69 -18.67
CA LEU A 156 7.43 10.58 -18.84
C LEU A 156 5.99 11.09 -19.01
N SER A 157 5.19 10.36 -19.79
CA SER A 157 3.74 10.51 -19.80
C SER A 157 3.11 9.98 -18.50
N ASN A 158 1.86 10.38 -18.23
CA ASN A 158 1.11 9.88 -17.08
C ASN A 158 0.97 8.35 -17.10
N GLU A 159 0.81 7.74 -18.29
CA GLU A 159 0.72 6.28 -18.42
C GLU A 159 2.05 5.59 -18.14
N GLU A 160 3.18 6.19 -18.51
CA GLU A 160 4.51 5.65 -18.19
C GLU A 160 4.79 5.72 -16.68
N ARG A 161 4.49 6.84 -16.03
CA ARG A 161 4.59 6.96 -14.56
C ARG A 161 3.68 5.98 -13.83
N LYS A 162 2.45 5.81 -14.30
CA LYS A 162 1.50 4.83 -13.75
C LYS A 162 2.04 3.40 -13.87
N LYS A 163 2.70 3.06 -14.98
CA LYS A 163 3.38 1.76 -15.10
C LYS A 163 4.47 1.57 -14.06
N LEU A 164 5.28 2.58 -13.74
CA LEU A 164 6.30 2.49 -12.68
C LEU A 164 5.72 2.18 -11.31
N LEU A 165 4.56 2.78 -10.99
CA LEU A 165 3.84 2.51 -9.75
C LEU A 165 3.32 1.06 -9.70
N LEU A 166 2.81 0.56 -10.83
CA LEU A 166 2.17 -0.76 -10.92
C LEU A 166 3.15 -1.93 -11.17
N SER A 167 4.31 -1.70 -11.78
CA SER A 167 5.24 -2.74 -12.24
C SER A 167 6.04 -3.43 -11.14
N ASN A 168 5.69 -3.22 -9.86
CA ASN A 168 6.45 -3.69 -8.71
C ASN A 168 5.61 -4.56 -7.76
N HIS A 169 4.58 -5.23 -8.29
CA HIS A 169 3.76 -6.21 -7.60
C HIS A 169 4.29 -7.66 -7.70
N GLU A 170 5.49 -7.87 -8.26
CA GLU A 170 6.20 -9.15 -8.26
C GLU A 170 6.92 -9.42 -6.93
#